data_AF-A0A8K9X0N5-F1
#
_entry.id   AF-A0A8K9X0N5-F1
#
_cell.length_a   1.000
_cell.length_b   1.000
_cell.length_c   1.000
_cell.angle_alpha   90.00
_cell.angle_beta   90.00
_cell.angle_gamma   90.00
#
_symmetry.space_group_name_H-M   'P 1'
#
loop_
_entity.id
_entity.type
_entity.pdbx_description
1 polymer ?
#
loop_
_entity_poly.entity_id
_entity_poly.type
_entity_poly.pdbx_seq_one_letter_code
_entity_poly.pdbx_strand_id
1 'polypeptide(L)'
;MPPFQQVSLSSFCPARAANCKCSYLAMSVVSLETPRETGFHKTTRNCLQHIREVLLHHRWQDAAEYMASYSQTLEDTTANMPQLYAEIIWRIGTEILHHHPNSTLEDYNSFYERVKHSGVKHYLKVCLEHSFHLLVNGQFEDAKLQLSIAESWRYGKQSAGQSQRIRLIQAYSGFLDYFIWCDKKATASSTDEYDAAVNQEMHSYFRQSSVNLKEIMKLPGVWDPFVLSYIDMLEFYNGHEGAVKVLNDYAYDDSFPPNPNAHVYLYRYMKKQNHPLKKLLKVLKVVLRPLLFLTGESS
;
A
#
# COMPACT_ATOMS: atom_id res chain seq x y z
N MET A 1 -6.50 -30.19 9.76
CA MET A 1 -6.03 -29.27 8.71
C MET A 1 -6.98 -29.28 7.52
N PRO A 2 -7.81 -28.24 7.34
CA PRO A 2 -8.15 -27.76 6.00
C PRO A 2 -7.13 -26.68 5.59
N PRO A 3 -6.89 -26.49 4.28
CA PRO A 3 -5.91 -25.53 3.80
C PRO A 3 -6.40 -24.12 4.09
N PHE A 4 -5.55 -23.31 4.72
CA PHE A 4 -5.67 -21.86 4.66
C PHE A 4 -5.77 -21.49 3.18
N GLN A 5 -6.94 -21.02 2.76
CA GLN A 5 -7.08 -20.39 1.46
C GLN A 5 -6.04 -19.27 1.42
N GLN A 6 -5.05 -19.49 0.57
CA GLN A 6 -4.01 -18.57 0.18
C GLN A 6 -4.70 -17.36 -0.42
N VAL A 7 -5.13 -16.40 0.41
CA VAL A 7 -5.52 -15.08 -0.08
C VAL A 7 -4.23 -14.49 -0.61
N SER A 8 -4.04 -14.59 -1.92
CA SER A 8 -2.77 -14.21 -2.53
C SER A 8 -2.47 -12.75 -2.19
N LEU A 9 -1.29 -12.49 -1.63
CA LEU A 9 -0.77 -11.14 -1.42
C LEU A 9 -0.74 -10.35 -2.75
N SER A 10 -0.76 -11.03 -3.91
CA SER A 10 -0.83 -10.42 -5.23
C SER A 10 -2.13 -9.63 -5.50
N SER A 11 -3.22 -9.94 -4.79
CA SER A 11 -4.51 -9.23 -4.86
C SER A 11 -4.53 -7.91 -4.08
N PHE A 12 -3.55 -7.68 -3.20
CA PHE A 12 -3.54 -6.58 -2.22
C PHE A 12 -2.71 -5.36 -2.65
N CYS A 13 -2.25 -5.31 -3.90
CA CYS A 13 -1.41 -4.22 -4.38
C CYS A 13 -2.21 -3.24 -5.28
N PRO A 14 -2.98 -2.29 -4.73
CA PRO A 14 -3.56 -1.19 -5.52
C PRO A 14 -2.47 -0.33 -6.19
N ALA A 15 -1.21 -0.46 -5.75
CA ALA A 15 -0.06 0.17 -6.38
C ALA A 15 0.19 -0.32 -7.83
N ARG A 16 -0.15 -1.56 -8.19
CA ARG A 16 0.10 -2.09 -9.56
C ARG A 16 -0.68 -1.34 -10.64
N ALA A 17 -1.97 -1.08 -10.42
CA ALA A 17 -2.83 -0.39 -11.39
C ALA A 17 -2.61 1.14 -11.38
N ALA A 18 -2.28 1.72 -10.23
CA ALA A 18 -2.00 3.15 -10.10
C ALA A 18 -0.61 3.52 -10.63
N ASN A 19 0.40 2.65 -10.46
CA ASN A 19 1.77 2.92 -10.91
C ASN A 19 1.87 2.95 -12.43
N CYS A 20 1.26 2.02 -13.18
CA CYS A 20 1.29 2.06 -14.65
C CYS A 20 0.75 3.39 -15.20
N LYS A 21 -0.42 3.87 -14.77
CA LYS A 21 -1.03 5.12 -15.30
C LYS A 21 -0.31 6.38 -14.85
N CYS A 22 0.21 6.40 -13.62
CA CYS A 22 0.89 7.57 -13.05
C CYS A 22 2.30 7.75 -13.66
N SER A 23 2.97 6.66 -14.04
CA SER A 23 4.24 6.71 -14.78
C SER A 23 4.08 7.41 -16.13
N TYR A 24 3.02 7.10 -16.90
CA TYR A 24 2.77 7.76 -18.20
C TYR A 24 2.57 9.28 -18.09
N LEU A 25 1.91 9.77 -17.04
CA LEU A 25 1.65 11.20 -16.82
C LEU A 25 2.89 11.98 -16.35
N ALA A 26 3.74 11.41 -15.49
CA ALA A 26 5.02 12.04 -15.13
C ALA A 26 5.98 12.09 -16.34
N MET A 27 5.86 11.11 -17.26
CA MET A 27 6.71 10.99 -18.44
C MET A 27 6.39 12.01 -19.55
N SER A 28 5.15 12.49 -19.69
CA SER A 28 4.80 13.47 -20.73
C SER A 28 5.38 14.87 -20.47
N VAL A 29 5.60 15.23 -19.21
CA VAL A 29 6.00 16.60 -18.79
C VAL A 29 7.46 16.92 -19.12
N VAL A 30 8.35 15.92 -19.18
CA VAL A 30 9.81 16.12 -19.42
C VAL A 30 10.17 16.26 -20.90
N SER A 31 9.19 16.09 -21.80
CA SER A 31 9.45 16.04 -23.25
C SER A 31 9.38 17.40 -23.96
N LEU A 32 9.29 18.51 -23.21
CA LEU A 32 9.18 19.86 -23.77
C LEU A 32 10.58 20.48 -23.97
N GLU A 33 10.95 20.71 -25.23
CA GLU A 33 12.17 21.47 -25.57
C GLU A 33 12.05 22.90 -25.04
N THR A 34 13.08 23.35 -24.31
CA THR A 34 13.15 24.74 -23.84
C THR A 34 14.13 25.53 -24.72
N PRO A 35 13.87 26.82 -25.03
CA PRO A 35 14.68 27.60 -25.98
C PRO A 35 16.15 27.83 -25.58
N ARG A 36 16.58 27.39 -24.38
CA ARG A 36 17.94 27.54 -23.83
C ARG A 36 18.37 26.27 -23.07
N GLU A 37 18.32 25.12 -23.73
CA GLU A 37 18.73 23.83 -23.15
C GLU A 37 20.27 23.68 -23.21
N THR A 38 20.91 23.27 -22.11
CA THR A 38 22.36 22.96 -22.09
C THR A 38 22.63 21.63 -22.81
N GLY A 39 23.88 21.41 -23.26
CA GLY A 39 24.26 20.14 -23.89
C GLY A 39 24.02 18.91 -22.99
N PHE A 40 24.18 19.08 -21.68
CA PHE A 40 23.88 18.06 -20.68
C PHE A 40 22.38 17.72 -20.63
N HIS A 41 21.50 18.72 -20.51
CA HIS A 41 20.05 18.48 -20.49
C HIS A 41 19.55 17.82 -21.78
N LYS A 42 20.06 18.25 -22.95
CA LYS A 42 19.73 17.63 -24.24
C LYS A 42 20.15 16.15 -24.27
N THR A 43 21.34 15.84 -23.79
CA THR A 43 21.84 14.46 -23.73
C THR A 43 21.02 13.60 -22.76
N THR A 44 20.69 14.15 -21.59
CA THR A 44 19.81 13.53 -20.59
C THR A 44 18.42 13.22 -21.16
N ARG A 45 17.82 14.16 -21.89
CA ARG A 45 16.52 13.99 -22.54
C ARG A 45 16.57 12.87 -23.58
N ASN A 46 17.59 12.85 -24.42
CA ASN A 46 17.81 11.78 -25.39
C ASN A 46 18.04 10.42 -24.71
N CYS A 47 18.80 10.39 -23.61
CA CYS A 47 19.01 9.19 -22.82
C CYS A 47 17.68 8.64 -22.28
N LEU A 48 16.82 9.50 -21.71
CA LEU A 48 15.49 9.10 -21.26
C LEU A 48 14.62 8.58 -22.41
N GLN A 49 14.70 9.18 -23.59
CA GLN A 49 13.98 8.68 -24.77
C GLN A 49 14.46 7.28 -25.18
N HIS A 50 15.77 7.04 -25.21
CA HIS A 50 16.30 5.71 -25.49
C HIS A 50 15.91 4.69 -24.43
N ILE A 51 15.94 5.05 -23.14
CA ILE A 51 15.42 4.18 -22.07
C ILE A 51 13.97 3.76 -22.38
N ARG A 52 13.11 4.71 -22.78
CA ARG A 52 11.71 4.40 -23.13
C ARG A 52 11.61 3.44 -24.31
N GLU A 53 12.35 3.71 -25.39
CA GLU A 53 12.36 2.86 -26.58
C GLU A 53 12.81 1.44 -26.23
N VAL A 54 13.86 1.31 -25.44
CA VAL A 54 14.43 0.02 -25.03
C VAL A 54 13.46 -0.75 -24.11
N LEU A 55 12.80 -0.07 -23.17
CA LEU A 55 11.76 -0.67 -22.32
C LEU A 55 10.57 -1.19 -23.11
N LEU A 56 10.13 -0.46 -24.15
CA LEU A 56 9.04 -0.88 -25.04
C LEU A 56 9.38 -2.18 -25.80
N HIS A 57 10.66 -2.44 -26.03
CA HIS A 57 11.15 -3.68 -26.66
C HIS A 57 11.56 -4.75 -25.65
N HIS A 58 11.27 -4.57 -24.35
CA HIS A 58 11.63 -5.51 -23.28
C HIS A 58 13.12 -5.83 -23.20
N ARG A 59 13.98 -4.89 -23.59
CA ARG A 59 15.44 -5.02 -23.58
C ARG A 59 16.01 -4.53 -22.24
N TRP A 60 15.76 -5.28 -21.18
CA TRP A 60 15.99 -4.83 -19.79
C TRP A 60 17.45 -4.56 -19.44
N GLN A 61 18.40 -5.31 -20.01
CA GLN A 61 19.83 -5.11 -19.81
C GLN A 61 20.29 -3.77 -20.38
N ASP A 62 19.93 -3.49 -21.63
CA ASP A 62 20.26 -2.21 -22.27
C ASP A 62 19.60 -1.04 -21.51
N ALA A 63 18.37 -1.23 -21.00
CA ALA A 63 17.68 -0.22 -20.20
C ALA A 63 18.43 0.07 -18.90
N ALA A 64 19.01 -0.95 -18.25
CA ALA A 64 19.83 -0.80 -17.06
C ALA A 64 21.12 0.00 -17.34
N GLU A 65 21.77 -0.26 -18.48
CA GLU A 65 22.98 0.48 -18.91
C GLU A 65 22.69 1.96 -19.15
N TYR A 66 21.61 2.27 -19.89
CA TYR A 66 21.19 3.66 -20.07
C TYR A 66 20.76 4.31 -18.75
N MET A 67 20.08 3.57 -17.87
CA MET A 67 19.66 4.08 -16.55
C MET A 67 20.87 4.45 -15.66
N ALA A 68 21.95 3.67 -15.71
CA ALA A 68 23.18 3.99 -14.98
C ALA A 68 23.71 5.37 -15.39
N SER A 69 23.71 5.68 -16.70
CA SER A 69 24.10 7.00 -17.20
C SER A 69 23.09 8.09 -16.83
N TYR A 70 21.79 7.81 -16.94
CA TYR A 70 20.72 8.76 -16.61
C TYR A 70 20.72 9.16 -15.12
N SER A 71 21.22 8.31 -14.23
CA SER A 71 21.28 8.61 -12.79
C SER A 71 22.15 9.83 -12.44
N GLN A 72 23.09 10.22 -13.32
CA GLN A 72 23.90 11.45 -13.18
C GLN A 72 23.06 12.72 -13.12
N THR A 73 21.81 12.68 -13.58
CA THR A 73 20.85 13.80 -13.45
C THR A 73 20.53 14.18 -12.01
N LEU A 74 20.81 13.31 -11.05
CA LEU A 74 20.68 13.63 -9.62
C LEU A 74 21.76 14.60 -9.12
N GLU A 75 22.90 14.68 -9.82
CA GLU A 75 24.01 15.60 -9.49
C GLU A 75 23.82 16.99 -10.12
N ASP A 76 22.81 17.15 -10.96
CA ASP A 76 22.52 18.39 -11.67
C ASP A 76 21.90 19.45 -10.75
N THR A 77 22.77 20.29 -10.20
CA THR A 77 22.38 21.44 -9.36
C THR A 77 21.72 22.59 -10.13
N THR A 78 21.78 22.57 -11.47
CA THR A 78 21.20 23.62 -12.34
C THR A 78 19.76 23.33 -12.75
N ALA A 79 19.29 22.09 -12.51
CA ALA A 79 17.95 21.68 -12.84
C ALA A 79 16.89 22.30 -11.93
N ASN A 80 15.81 22.83 -12.53
CA ASN A 80 14.65 23.34 -11.80
C ASN A 80 13.78 22.24 -11.16
N MET A 81 14.02 20.95 -11.47
CA MET A 81 13.12 19.84 -11.11
C MET A 81 13.83 18.58 -10.55
N PRO A 82 14.73 18.68 -9.56
CA PRO A 82 15.49 17.52 -9.04
C PRO A 82 14.58 16.41 -8.47
N GLN A 83 13.42 16.80 -7.94
CA GLN A 83 12.44 15.85 -7.38
C GLN A 83 11.75 14.99 -8.45
N LEU A 84 11.65 15.50 -9.68
CA LEU A 84 11.07 14.78 -10.81
C LEU A 84 12.05 13.72 -11.32
N TYR A 85 13.34 14.06 -11.42
CA TYR A 85 14.38 13.10 -11.81
C TYR A 85 14.51 11.96 -10.81
N ALA A 86 14.50 12.24 -9.51
CA ALA A 86 14.48 11.21 -8.48
C ALA A 86 13.24 10.28 -8.61
N GLU A 87 12.07 10.83 -8.94
CA GLU A 87 10.87 10.01 -9.16
C GLU A 87 10.96 9.14 -10.42
N ILE A 88 11.52 9.69 -11.51
CA ILE A 88 11.72 8.94 -12.76
C ILE A 88 12.71 7.80 -12.55
N ILE A 89 13.85 8.09 -11.93
CA ILE A 89 14.88 7.09 -11.62
C ILE A 89 14.30 6.00 -10.74
N TRP A 90 13.57 6.37 -9.68
CA TRP A 90 12.90 5.41 -8.81
C TRP A 90 11.96 4.50 -9.60
N ARG A 91 10.98 5.07 -10.31
CA ARG A 91 9.93 4.30 -10.98
C ARG A 91 10.48 3.41 -12.08
N ILE A 92 11.32 3.94 -12.94
CA ILE A 92 11.88 3.18 -14.06
C ILE A 92 12.92 2.18 -13.55
N GLY A 93 13.75 2.55 -12.59
CA GLY A 93 14.75 1.66 -12.02
C GLY A 93 14.12 0.45 -11.31
N THR A 94 13.05 0.65 -10.54
CA THR A 94 12.28 -0.47 -9.96
C THR A 94 11.73 -1.39 -11.06
N GLU A 95 11.16 -0.83 -12.14
CA GLU A 95 10.62 -1.63 -13.25
C GLU A 95 11.71 -2.44 -13.97
N ILE A 96 12.88 -1.84 -14.21
CA ILE A 96 14.03 -2.52 -14.81
C ILE A 96 14.46 -3.69 -13.91
N LEU A 97 14.65 -3.45 -12.61
CA LEU A 97 15.03 -4.51 -11.66
C LEU A 97 13.98 -5.64 -11.61
N HIS A 98 12.70 -5.32 -11.80
CA HIS A 98 11.62 -6.31 -11.88
C HIS A 98 11.75 -7.30 -13.01
N HIS A 99 12.31 -6.88 -14.13
CA HIS A 99 12.38 -7.70 -15.32
C HIS A 99 13.80 -8.08 -15.72
N HIS A 100 14.81 -7.58 -15.00
CA HIS A 100 16.20 -7.88 -15.27
C HIS A 100 16.53 -9.33 -14.84
N PRO A 101 17.01 -10.20 -15.74
CA PRO A 101 17.13 -11.63 -15.46
C PRO A 101 18.19 -11.97 -14.40
N ASN A 102 19.13 -11.07 -14.16
CA ASN A 102 20.20 -11.25 -13.17
C ASN A 102 19.95 -10.42 -11.90
N SER A 103 18.78 -9.81 -11.73
CA SER A 103 18.52 -9.01 -10.53
C SER A 103 18.34 -9.92 -9.32
N THR A 104 19.08 -9.61 -8.26
CA THR A 104 18.99 -10.26 -6.97
C THR A 104 18.23 -9.39 -5.98
N LEU A 105 17.73 -9.98 -4.90
CA LEU A 105 17.11 -9.26 -3.79
C LEU A 105 18.03 -8.18 -3.18
N GLU A 106 19.33 -8.43 -3.16
CA GLU A 106 20.32 -7.46 -2.69
C GLU A 106 20.41 -6.23 -3.60
N ASP A 107 20.27 -6.40 -4.92
CA ASP A 107 20.24 -5.30 -5.89
C ASP A 107 19.04 -4.38 -5.64
N TYR A 108 17.86 -4.96 -5.35
CA TYR A 108 16.67 -4.19 -5.00
C TYR A 108 16.86 -3.39 -3.72
N ASN A 109 17.32 -4.05 -2.65
CA ASN A 109 17.51 -3.41 -1.36
C ASN A 109 18.53 -2.26 -1.49
N SER A 110 19.64 -2.51 -2.18
CA SER A 110 20.66 -1.50 -2.49
C SER A 110 20.10 -0.34 -3.30
N PHE A 111 19.28 -0.61 -4.31
CA PHE A 111 18.64 0.42 -5.13
C PHE A 111 17.67 1.28 -4.31
N TYR A 112 16.78 0.64 -3.54
CA TYR A 112 15.84 1.35 -2.67
C TYR A 112 16.57 2.21 -1.63
N GLU A 113 17.63 1.71 -0.98
CA GLU A 113 18.42 2.51 -0.04
C GLU A 113 19.03 3.76 -0.70
N ARG A 114 19.54 3.65 -1.94
CA ARG A 114 20.05 4.82 -2.67
C ARG A 114 18.93 5.80 -3.04
N VAL A 115 17.82 5.31 -3.55
CA VAL A 115 16.72 6.14 -4.05
C VAL A 115 16.01 6.89 -2.93
N LYS A 116 15.85 6.30 -1.74
CA LYS A 116 15.26 6.97 -0.56
C LYS A 116 15.92 8.33 -0.28
N HIS A 117 17.24 8.38 -0.40
CA HIS A 117 18.04 9.56 -0.08
C HIS A 117 18.15 10.55 -1.25
N SER A 118 17.86 10.12 -2.48
CA SER A 118 17.91 10.98 -3.68
C SER A 118 16.73 11.96 -3.81
N GLY A 119 15.61 11.69 -3.15
CA GLY A 119 14.39 12.49 -3.25
C GLY A 119 13.65 12.60 -1.93
N VAL A 120 14.01 13.59 -1.10
CA VAL A 120 13.49 13.71 0.27
C VAL A 120 11.96 13.76 0.36
N LYS A 121 11.29 14.33 -0.65
CA LYS A 121 9.82 14.37 -0.73
C LYS A 121 9.17 13.01 -1.00
N HIS A 122 9.92 12.08 -1.60
CA HIS A 122 9.44 10.74 -1.96
C HIS A 122 9.83 9.68 -0.94
N TYR A 123 10.72 9.99 0.01
CA TYR A 123 11.22 9.05 1.03
C TYR A 123 10.14 8.12 1.59
N LEU A 124 9.03 8.66 2.11
CA LEU A 124 7.94 7.86 2.68
C LEU A 124 7.26 6.92 1.67
N LYS A 125 7.14 7.34 0.40
CA LYS A 125 6.60 6.47 -0.65
C LYS A 125 7.57 5.35 -0.98
N VAL A 126 8.85 5.68 -1.11
CA VAL A 126 9.90 4.72 -1.43
C VAL A 126 10.02 3.68 -0.31
N CYS A 127 9.98 4.08 0.96
CA CYS A 127 9.95 3.15 2.09
C CYS A 127 8.73 2.23 2.09
N LEU A 128 7.55 2.76 1.73
CA LEU A 128 6.33 1.96 1.64
C LEU A 128 6.39 0.94 0.49
N GLU A 129 6.93 1.33 -0.67
CA GLU A 129 7.12 0.40 -1.78
C GLU A 129 8.17 -0.67 -1.46
N HIS A 130 9.28 -0.27 -0.83
CA HIS A 130 10.32 -1.19 -0.38
C HIS A 130 9.78 -2.20 0.63
N SER A 131 8.94 -1.78 1.59
CA SER A 131 8.35 -2.73 2.54
C SER A 131 7.42 -3.74 1.85
N PHE A 132 6.66 -3.34 0.82
CA PHE A 132 5.90 -4.31 0.02
C PHE A 132 6.78 -5.28 -0.75
N HIS A 133 7.89 -4.82 -1.32
CA HIS A 133 8.85 -5.70 -1.97
C HIS A 133 9.38 -6.77 -0.99
N LEU A 134 9.77 -6.34 0.21
CA LEU A 134 10.25 -7.25 1.26
C LEU A 134 9.17 -8.27 1.66
N LEU A 135 7.90 -7.83 1.82
CA LEU A 135 6.78 -8.72 2.16
C LEU A 135 6.51 -9.78 1.10
N VAL A 136 6.54 -9.41 -0.19
CA VAL A 136 6.33 -10.36 -1.30
C VAL A 136 7.44 -11.42 -1.35
N ASN A 137 8.65 -11.07 -0.89
CA ASN A 137 9.79 -11.98 -0.79
C ASN A 137 9.89 -12.71 0.56
N GLY A 138 8.90 -12.59 1.43
CA GLY A 138 8.88 -13.26 2.74
C GLY A 138 9.78 -12.63 3.81
N GLN A 139 10.39 -11.47 3.54
CA GLN A 139 11.22 -10.73 4.50
C GLN A 139 10.35 -9.86 5.43
N PHE A 140 9.61 -10.52 6.31
CA PHE A 140 8.62 -9.86 7.15
C PHE A 140 9.24 -8.89 8.18
N GLU A 141 10.28 -9.32 8.89
CA GLU A 141 10.94 -8.51 9.92
C GLU A 141 11.61 -7.27 9.31
N ASP A 142 12.27 -7.44 8.16
CA ASP A 142 12.89 -6.33 7.44
C ASP A 142 11.82 -5.34 6.96
N ALA A 143 10.68 -5.82 6.45
CA ALA A 143 9.57 -4.95 6.06
C ALA A 143 9.03 -4.12 7.24
N LYS A 144 8.90 -4.75 8.41
CA LYS A 144 8.47 -4.08 9.64
C LYS A 144 9.47 -3.02 10.08
N LEU A 145 10.76 -3.35 10.11
CA LEU A 145 11.84 -2.42 10.43
C LEU A 145 11.83 -1.21 9.49
N GLN A 146 11.65 -1.44 8.19
CA GLN A 146 11.57 -0.37 7.19
C GLN A 146 10.41 0.59 7.45
N LEU A 147 9.23 0.09 7.83
CA LEU A 147 8.09 0.92 8.17
C LEU A 147 8.33 1.71 9.47
N SER A 148 8.95 1.10 10.49
CA SER A 148 9.29 1.78 11.75
C SER A 148 10.28 2.94 11.53
N ILE A 149 11.31 2.72 10.71
CA ILE A 149 12.25 3.78 10.33
C ILE A 149 11.49 4.92 9.61
N ALA A 150 10.64 4.57 8.65
CA ALA A 150 9.87 5.55 7.88
C ALA A 150 8.89 6.35 8.75
N GLU A 151 8.28 5.74 9.75
CA GLU A 151 7.38 6.42 10.70
C GLU A 151 8.11 7.49 11.52
N SER A 152 9.36 7.23 11.90
CA SER A 152 10.19 8.17 12.66
C SER A 152 10.76 9.32 11.81
N TRP A 153 10.67 9.24 10.48
CA TRP A 153 11.26 10.21 9.58
C TRP A 153 10.65 11.60 9.74
N ARG A 154 11.51 12.62 9.91
CA ARG A 154 11.13 14.03 10.02
C ARG A 154 11.98 14.84 9.06
N TYR A 155 11.34 15.55 8.14
CA TYR A 155 12.01 16.48 7.25
C TYR A 155 11.13 17.69 6.97
N GLY A 156 11.70 18.89 7.18
CA GLY A 156 11.02 20.15 6.94
C GLY A 156 9.75 20.35 7.78
N LYS A 157 8.91 21.30 7.36
CA LYS A 157 7.57 21.49 7.93
C LYS A 157 6.65 20.38 7.44
N GLN A 158 5.96 19.72 8.36
CA GLN A 158 5.05 18.63 8.02
C GLN A 158 3.89 19.13 7.17
N SER A 159 3.83 18.67 5.91
CA SER A 159 2.72 18.99 5.00
C SER A 159 1.53 18.05 5.23
N ALA A 160 0.32 18.46 4.83
CA ALA A 160 -0.87 17.61 4.91
C ALA A 160 -0.69 16.26 4.17
N GLY A 161 -0.08 16.29 2.97
CA GLY A 161 0.22 15.07 2.21
C GLY A 161 1.26 14.17 2.89
N GLN A 162 2.22 14.73 3.61
CA GLN A 162 3.17 13.96 4.42
C GLN A 162 2.47 13.30 5.61
N SER A 163 1.59 14.03 6.30
CA SER A 163 0.76 13.47 7.38
C SER A 163 -0.05 12.26 6.91
N GLN A 164 -0.71 12.36 5.75
CA GLN A 164 -1.46 11.24 5.17
C GLN A 164 -0.58 10.03 4.88
N ARG A 165 0.64 10.24 4.34
CA ARG A 165 1.59 9.14 4.11
C ARG A 165 2.06 8.48 5.40
N ILE A 166 2.30 9.25 6.45
CA ILE A 166 2.66 8.71 7.77
C ILE A 166 1.51 7.87 8.32
N ARG A 167 0.25 8.34 8.21
CA ARG A 167 -0.93 7.56 8.61
C ARG A 167 -1.04 6.25 7.85
N LEU A 168 -0.72 6.24 6.57
CA LEU A 168 -0.69 5.02 5.76
C LEU A 168 0.42 4.07 6.21
N ILE A 169 1.63 4.57 6.46
CA ILE A 169 2.73 3.76 7.01
C ILE A 169 2.32 3.14 8.34
N GLN A 170 1.74 3.93 9.26
CA GLN A 170 1.23 3.44 10.55
C GLN A 170 0.17 2.36 10.36
N ALA A 171 -0.77 2.53 9.42
CA ALA A 171 -1.77 1.53 9.10
C ALA A 171 -1.15 0.19 8.69
N TYR A 172 -0.16 0.22 7.79
CA TYR A 172 0.55 -0.98 7.38
C TYR A 172 1.39 -1.58 8.51
N SER A 173 2.06 -0.78 9.34
CA SER A 173 2.74 -1.27 10.55
C SER A 173 1.75 -2.01 11.46
N GLY A 174 0.58 -1.40 11.72
CA GLY A 174 -0.49 -2.04 12.50
C GLY A 174 -1.05 -3.29 11.84
N PHE A 175 -1.05 -3.37 10.51
CA PHE A 175 -1.46 -4.57 9.78
C PHE A 175 -0.42 -5.70 9.92
N LEU A 176 0.88 -5.39 9.97
CA LEU A 176 1.90 -6.37 10.32
C LEU A 176 1.78 -6.83 11.78
N ASP A 177 1.49 -5.91 12.71
CA ASP A 177 1.20 -6.27 14.10
C ASP A 177 -0.03 -7.18 14.22
N TYR A 178 -1.04 -7.00 13.35
CA TYR A 178 -2.19 -7.89 13.27
C TYR A 178 -1.78 -9.31 12.84
N PHE A 179 -0.91 -9.46 11.84
CA PHE A 179 -0.43 -10.79 11.44
C PHE A 179 0.35 -11.50 12.55
N ILE A 180 1.20 -10.76 13.27
CA ILE A 180 1.90 -11.31 14.44
C ILE A 180 0.89 -11.71 15.52
N TRP A 181 -0.13 -10.89 15.76
CA TRP A 181 -1.22 -11.22 16.68
C TRP A 181 -1.95 -12.50 16.25
N CYS A 182 -2.24 -12.70 14.96
CA CYS A 182 -2.87 -13.92 14.44
C CYS A 182 -2.01 -15.16 14.73
N ASP A 183 -0.70 -15.08 14.51
CA ASP A 183 0.23 -16.18 14.78
C ASP A 183 0.30 -16.54 16.27
N LYS A 184 0.38 -15.53 17.14
CA LYS A 184 0.35 -15.70 18.60
C LYS A 184 -0.98 -16.26 19.09
N LYS A 185 -2.10 -15.79 18.54
CA LYS A 185 -3.46 -16.30 18.82
C LYS A 185 -3.59 -17.77 18.43
N ALA A 186 -3.05 -18.18 17.29
CA ALA A 186 -3.06 -19.57 16.86
C ALA A 186 -2.25 -20.46 17.80
N THR A 187 -1.05 -20.00 18.20
CA THR A 187 -0.17 -20.71 19.13
C THR A 187 -0.79 -20.85 20.53
N ALA A 188 -1.43 -19.79 21.05
CA ALA A 188 -2.12 -19.82 22.33
C ALA A 188 -3.35 -20.75 22.33
N SER A 189 -3.94 -21.01 21.16
CA SER A 189 -5.09 -21.93 21.02
C SER A 189 -4.66 -23.40 20.88
N SER A 190 -3.40 -23.67 20.55
CA SER A 190 -2.87 -25.03 20.35
C SER A 190 -2.19 -25.63 21.58
N THR A 191 -1.79 -24.80 22.54
CA THR A 191 -1.06 -25.23 23.73
C THR A 191 -2.04 -25.28 24.91
N ASP A 192 -2.23 -26.45 25.52
CA ASP A 192 -3.10 -26.64 26.70
C ASP A 192 -2.54 -25.96 27.97
N GLU A 193 -1.30 -25.48 27.93
CA GLU A 193 -0.60 -24.83 29.02
C GLU A 193 -0.72 -23.29 28.92
N TYR A 194 -1.27 -22.65 29.95
CA TYR A 194 -1.45 -21.21 30.01
C TYR A 194 -0.09 -20.50 30.12
N ASP A 195 0.43 -20.03 28.98
CA ASP A 195 1.60 -19.17 28.95
C ASP A 195 1.18 -17.70 29.10
N ALA A 196 1.40 -17.14 30.31
CA ALA A 196 1.09 -15.76 30.62
C ALA A 196 1.90 -14.76 29.77
N ALA A 197 3.13 -15.11 29.38
CA ALA A 197 4.00 -14.24 28.57
C ALA A 197 3.49 -14.16 27.12
N VAL A 198 3.15 -15.30 26.52
CA VAL A 198 2.58 -15.34 25.15
C VAL A 198 1.26 -14.56 25.09
N ASN A 199 0.40 -14.71 26.10
CA ASN A 199 -0.84 -13.94 26.18
C ASN A 199 -0.59 -12.43 26.31
N GLN A 200 0.38 -12.02 27.14
CA GLN A 200 0.75 -10.62 27.29
C GLN A 200 1.29 -10.01 25.99
N GLU A 201 2.14 -10.73 25.26
CA GLU A 201 2.63 -10.31 23.94
C GLU A 201 1.49 -10.18 22.93
N MET A 202 0.60 -11.18 22.88
CA MET A 202 -0.60 -11.14 22.02
C MET A 202 -1.44 -9.90 22.32
N HIS A 203 -1.70 -9.59 23.60
CA HIS A 203 -2.44 -8.39 23.98
C HIS A 203 -1.71 -7.09 23.59
N SER A 204 -0.38 -7.07 23.63
CA SER A 204 0.42 -5.92 23.19
C SER A 204 0.22 -5.64 21.70
N TYR A 205 0.35 -6.68 20.85
CA TYR A 205 0.15 -6.56 19.41
C TYR A 205 -1.28 -6.17 19.05
N PHE A 206 -2.28 -6.73 19.75
CA PHE A 206 -3.67 -6.29 19.59
C PHE A 206 -3.82 -4.78 19.84
N ARG A 207 -3.23 -4.25 20.92
CA ARG A 207 -3.31 -2.82 21.24
C ARG A 207 -2.63 -1.97 20.18
N GLN A 208 -1.41 -2.32 19.79
CA GLN A 208 -0.64 -1.58 18.79
C GLN A 208 -1.37 -1.56 17.43
N SER A 209 -1.77 -2.73 16.95
CA SER A 209 -2.54 -2.87 15.71
C SER A 209 -3.85 -2.08 15.76
N SER A 210 -4.63 -2.24 16.83
CA SER A 210 -5.93 -1.58 16.98
C SER A 210 -5.84 -0.06 16.94
N VAL A 211 -4.79 0.54 17.52
CA VAL A 211 -4.60 2.00 17.47
C VAL A 211 -4.36 2.44 16.03
N ASN A 212 -3.43 1.81 15.35
CA ASN A 212 -3.06 2.17 13.98
C ASN A 212 -4.21 1.97 12.98
N LEU A 213 -4.92 0.84 13.05
CA LEU A 213 -6.06 0.56 12.18
C LEU A 213 -7.22 1.53 12.44
N LYS A 214 -7.49 1.89 13.70
CA LYS A 214 -8.52 2.90 14.02
C LYS A 214 -8.21 4.27 13.45
N GLU A 215 -6.95 4.68 13.44
CA GLU A 215 -6.57 6.00 12.95
C GLU A 215 -6.73 6.14 11.43
N ILE A 216 -6.38 5.12 10.64
CA ILE A 216 -6.53 5.18 9.18
C ILE A 216 -8.00 5.16 8.76
N MET A 217 -8.85 4.41 9.47
CA MET A 217 -10.29 4.33 9.20
C MET A 217 -11.04 5.65 9.43
N LYS A 218 -10.45 6.62 10.14
CA LYS A 218 -11.02 7.98 10.28
C LYS A 218 -10.82 8.84 9.04
N LEU A 219 -9.94 8.44 8.12
CA LEU A 219 -9.63 9.18 6.92
C LEU A 219 -10.50 8.68 5.75
N PRO A 220 -11.08 9.56 4.92
CA PRO A 220 -11.84 9.15 3.75
C PRO A 220 -11.02 8.24 2.83
N GLY A 221 -11.52 7.04 2.58
CA GLY A 221 -10.85 6.04 1.74
C GLY A 221 -11.53 4.67 1.78
N VAL A 222 -11.10 3.78 0.90
CA VAL A 222 -11.50 2.36 0.89
C VAL A 222 -10.43 1.55 1.60
N TRP A 223 -10.75 1.08 2.81
CA TRP A 223 -9.83 0.48 3.78
C TRP A 223 -10.17 -0.98 4.11
N ASP A 224 -10.74 -1.72 3.15
CA ASP A 224 -11.26 -3.08 3.35
C ASP A 224 -10.33 -4.01 4.16
N PRO A 225 -9.02 -4.13 3.87
CA PRO A 225 -8.15 -5.02 4.63
C PRO A 225 -8.02 -4.59 6.10
N PHE A 226 -7.88 -3.28 6.34
CA PHE A 226 -7.72 -2.72 7.68
C PHE A 226 -9.00 -2.84 8.51
N VAL A 227 -10.16 -2.58 7.88
CA VAL A 227 -11.47 -2.75 8.51
C VAL A 227 -11.65 -4.21 8.93
N LEU A 228 -11.45 -5.16 8.00
CA LEU A 228 -11.67 -6.58 8.29
C LEU A 228 -10.75 -7.11 9.38
N SER A 229 -9.46 -6.75 9.36
CA SER A 229 -8.53 -7.11 10.44
C SER A 229 -8.94 -6.55 11.80
N TYR A 230 -9.41 -5.30 11.83
CA TYR A 230 -9.88 -4.71 13.07
C TYR A 230 -11.17 -5.36 13.59
N ILE A 231 -12.08 -5.78 12.70
CA ILE A 231 -13.29 -6.53 13.08
C ILE A 231 -12.93 -7.90 13.65
N ASP A 232 -12.02 -8.66 13.04
CA ASP A 232 -11.56 -9.96 13.57
C ASP A 232 -10.96 -9.81 14.99
N MET A 233 -10.15 -8.77 15.19
CA MET A 233 -9.61 -8.44 16.51
C MET A 233 -10.71 -8.11 17.53
N LEU A 234 -11.75 -7.35 17.14
CA LEU A 234 -12.89 -7.07 18.02
C LEU A 234 -13.72 -8.31 18.34
N GLU A 235 -13.96 -9.18 17.36
CA GLU A 235 -14.68 -10.44 17.58
C GLU A 235 -13.99 -11.30 18.63
N PHE A 236 -12.65 -11.40 18.58
CA PHE A 236 -11.89 -12.20 19.53
C PHE A 236 -12.07 -11.75 20.99
N TYR A 237 -12.19 -10.44 21.23
CA TYR A 237 -12.43 -9.87 22.56
C TYR A 237 -13.91 -9.65 22.88
N ASN A 238 -14.83 -10.32 22.18
CA ASN A 238 -16.29 -10.20 22.36
C ASN A 238 -16.82 -8.75 22.18
N GLY A 239 -16.10 -7.91 21.42
CA GLY A 239 -16.44 -6.52 21.15
C GLY A 239 -17.51 -6.34 20.08
N HIS A 240 -18.59 -7.12 20.12
CA HIS A 240 -19.56 -7.21 19.02
C HIS A 240 -20.26 -5.89 18.70
N GLU A 241 -20.63 -5.11 19.72
CA GLU A 241 -21.26 -3.80 19.52
C GLU A 241 -20.31 -2.84 18.78
N GLY A 242 -19.03 -2.83 19.18
CA GLY A 242 -18.00 -2.04 18.51
C GLY A 242 -17.79 -2.46 17.05
N ALA A 243 -17.81 -3.76 16.76
CA ALA A 243 -17.66 -4.28 15.41
C ALA A 243 -18.85 -3.90 14.50
N VAL A 244 -20.08 -4.02 15.00
CA VAL A 244 -21.27 -3.58 14.26
C VAL A 244 -21.21 -2.08 14.00
N LYS A 245 -20.81 -1.27 14.99
CA LYS A 245 -20.68 0.18 14.82
C LYS A 245 -19.69 0.52 13.71
N VAL A 246 -18.48 -0.04 13.76
CA VAL A 246 -17.44 0.20 12.74
C VAL A 246 -17.91 -0.19 11.34
N LEU A 247 -18.54 -1.36 11.19
CA LEU A 247 -19.08 -1.80 9.91
C LEU A 247 -20.26 -0.95 9.43
N ASN A 248 -21.04 -0.39 10.36
CA ASN A 248 -22.14 0.51 10.01
C ASN A 248 -21.61 1.85 9.51
N ASP A 249 -20.69 2.47 10.26
CA ASP A 249 -20.03 3.72 9.89
C ASP A 249 -19.34 3.56 8.53
N TYR A 250 -18.58 2.47 8.33
CA TYR A 250 -17.89 2.21 7.06
C TYR A 250 -18.83 1.96 5.86
N ALA A 251 -20.07 1.51 6.10
CA ALA A 251 -21.05 1.28 5.03
C ALA A 251 -21.90 2.52 4.70
N TYR A 252 -22.19 3.37 5.68
CA TYR A 252 -23.20 4.43 5.56
C TYR A 252 -22.68 5.85 5.78
N ASP A 253 -21.41 6.05 6.14
CA ASP A 253 -20.85 7.39 6.27
C ASP A 253 -20.60 8.01 4.88
N ASP A 254 -21.45 8.97 4.52
CA ASP A 254 -21.41 9.68 3.23
C ASP A 254 -20.17 10.59 3.06
N SER A 255 -19.35 10.77 4.10
CA SER A 255 -18.06 11.47 3.98
C SER A 255 -16.96 10.60 3.35
N PHE A 256 -17.20 9.29 3.22
CA PHE A 256 -16.29 8.33 2.61
C PHE A 256 -16.68 8.02 1.17
N PRO A 257 -15.72 7.62 0.31
CA PRO A 257 -16.06 7.17 -1.04
C PRO A 257 -16.99 5.93 -0.99
N PRO A 258 -17.93 5.80 -1.93
CA PRO A 258 -18.87 4.69 -1.94
C PRO A 258 -18.15 3.35 -2.09
N ASN A 259 -18.47 2.40 -1.20
CA ASN A 259 -17.89 1.07 -1.20
C ASN A 259 -18.99 -0.02 -1.09
N PRO A 260 -19.32 -0.71 -2.20
CA PRO A 260 -20.29 -1.80 -2.17
C PRO A 260 -19.90 -2.95 -1.22
N ASN A 261 -18.59 -3.22 -1.06
CA ASN A 261 -18.12 -4.30 -0.21
C ASN A 261 -18.41 -4.04 1.27
N ALA A 262 -18.41 -2.78 1.73
CA ALA A 262 -18.69 -2.42 3.12
C ALA A 262 -20.07 -2.93 3.57
N HIS A 263 -21.07 -2.84 2.70
CA HIS A 263 -22.42 -3.38 2.94
C HIS A 263 -22.43 -4.91 3.00
N VAL A 264 -21.62 -5.59 2.18
CA VAL A 264 -21.47 -7.04 2.21
C VAL A 264 -20.84 -7.49 3.53
N TYR A 265 -19.82 -6.78 4.01
CA TYR A 265 -19.18 -7.07 5.29
C TYR A 265 -20.16 -6.90 6.45
N LEU A 266 -20.90 -5.79 6.51
CA LEU A 266 -21.94 -5.56 7.50
C LEU A 266 -23.02 -6.66 7.48
N TYR A 267 -23.51 -7.01 6.29
CA TYR A 267 -24.51 -8.07 6.13
C TYR A 267 -24.00 -9.41 6.68
N ARG A 268 -22.79 -9.83 6.29
CA ARG A 268 -22.20 -11.10 6.72
C ARG A 268 -22.03 -11.15 8.23
N TYR A 269 -21.56 -10.05 8.83
CA TYR A 269 -21.39 -9.94 10.27
C TYR A 269 -22.73 -10.01 11.00
N MET A 270 -23.73 -9.23 10.58
CA MET A 270 -25.06 -9.26 11.19
C MET A 270 -25.74 -10.62 11.05
N LYS A 271 -25.51 -11.32 9.94
CA LYS A 271 -26.03 -12.68 9.73
C LYS A 271 -25.39 -13.66 10.71
N LYS A 272 -24.07 -13.59 10.92
CA LYS A 272 -23.34 -14.42 11.91
C LYS A 272 -23.85 -14.20 13.34
N GLN A 273 -24.25 -12.97 13.66
CA GLN A 273 -24.81 -12.58 14.97
C GLN A 273 -26.33 -12.81 15.09
N ASN A 274 -26.95 -13.55 14.16
CA ASN A 274 -28.39 -13.89 14.17
C ASN A 274 -29.34 -12.67 14.24
N HIS A 275 -28.98 -11.55 13.62
CA HIS A 275 -29.88 -10.40 13.56
C HIS A 275 -31.17 -10.71 12.76
N PRO A 276 -32.30 -10.03 13.06
CA PRO A 276 -33.57 -10.26 12.38
C PRO A 276 -33.48 -10.05 10.86
N LEU A 277 -34.17 -10.91 10.10
CA LEU A 277 -34.21 -10.87 8.63
C LEU A 277 -34.57 -9.48 8.06
N LYS A 278 -35.49 -8.75 8.73
CA LYS A 278 -35.87 -7.39 8.33
C LYS A 278 -34.67 -6.42 8.31
N LYS A 279 -33.74 -6.53 9.27
CA LYS A 279 -32.52 -5.70 9.30
C LYS A 279 -31.54 -6.13 8.20
N LEU A 280 -31.38 -7.43 7.98
CA LEU A 280 -30.52 -7.98 6.92
C LEU A 280 -30.97 -7.56 5.53
N LEU A 281 -32.28 -7.60 5.25
CA LEU A 281 -32.86 -7.17 3.98
C LEU A 281 -32.62 -5.67 3.71
N LYS A 282 -32.61 -4.83 4.75
CA LYS A 282 -32.32 -3.40 4.61
C LYS A 282 -30.91 -3.17 4.05
N VAL A 283 -29.92 -3.92 4.53
CA VAL A 283 -28.52 -3.83 4.07
C VAL A 283 -28.40 -4.35 2.62
N LEU A 284 -29.01 -5.51 2.33
CA LEU A 284 -28.99 -6.13 0.99
C LEU A 284 -29.59 -5.24 -0.11
N LYS A 285 -30.65 -4.48 0.21
CA LYS A 285 -31.30 -3.58 -0.75
C LYS A 285 -30.35 -2.54 -1.33
N VAL A 286 -29.32 -2.12 -0.59
CA VAL A 286 -28.34 -1.13 -1.08
C VAL A 286 -27.41 -1.76 -2.11
N VAL A 287 -26.98 -3.01 -1.89
CA VAL A 287 -26.09 -3.76 -2.80
C VAL A 287 -26.82 -4.19 -4.08
N LEU A 288 -28.11 -4.53 -3.98
CA LEU A 288 -28.90 -5.01 -5.11
C LEU A 288 -29.51 -3.90 -5.98
N ARG A 289 -29.60 -2.66 -5.46
CA ARG A 289 -30.22 -1.53 -6.20
C ARG A 289 -29.51 -1.24 -7.54
N PRO A 290 -28.17 -1.19 -7.63
CA PRO A 290 -27.50 -1.02 -8.92
C PRO A 290 -27.76 -2.15 -9.93
N LEU A 291 -27.95 -3.39 -9.44
CA LEU A 291 -28.24 -4.54 -10.29
C LEU A 291 -29.67 -4.51 -10.86
N LEU A 292 -30.63 -4.00 -10.09
CA LEU A 292 -32.03 -3.86 -10.54
C LEU A 292 -32.19 -2.77 -11.62
N PHE A 293 -31.33 -1.74 -11.62
CA PHE A 293 -31.31 -0.75 -12.71
C PHE A 293 -30.75 -1.32 -14.03
N LEU A 294 -29.95 -2.39 -13.98
CA LEU A 294 -29.43 -3.06 -15.18
C LEU A 294 -30.42 -4.09 -15.75
N THR A 295 -31.42 -4.53 -14.98
CA THR A 295 -32.43 -5.51 -15.42
C THR A 295 -33.71 -4.88 -15.97
N GLY A 296 -33.67 -3.60 -16.37
CA GLY A 296 -34.63 -3.02 -17.31
C GLY A 296 -36.11 -3.34 -17.06
N GLU A 297 -36.65 -2.92 -15.91
CA GLU A 297 -38.09 -2.66 -15.82
C GLU A 297 -38.30 -1.14 -15.79
N SER A 298 -38.21 -0.55 -16.98
CA SER A 298 -38.79 0.76 -17.26
C SER A 298 -40.30 0.59 -17.34
N SER A 299 -41.00 1.13 -16.34
CA SER A 299 -42.42 1.47 -16.46
C SER A 299 -42.63 2.55 -17.51
#